data_AF-A8PUN8-F1
#
_entry.id   AF-A8PUN8-F1
#
_cell.length_a   1.000
_cell.length_b   1.000
_cell.length_c   1.000
_cell.angle_alpha   90.00
_cell.angle_beta   90.00
_cell.angle_gamma   90.00
#
_symmetry.space_group_name_H-M   'P 1'
#
loop_
_entity.id
_entity.type
_entity.pdbx_description
1 polymer ?
#
loop_
_entity_poly.entity_id
_entity_poly.type
_entity_poly.pdbx_seq_one_letter_code
_entity_poly.pdbx_strand_id
1 'polypeptide(L)'
;MRLISTVPPRTFSKTFMLPQKEHHLPVAVPEQDLPEQPLIYNRPQRRKPKPWYTSPILYVLAFLQCFAMYLGFWQLRRLKWKVSLIDELEDKLRRDPLPLPRNINMDVLSEFEYRLFQVHGHFDMSRVLFVGPRTREDERGYNVIMPFKRSSGGPDILVNRGFVTNDQIVGTGMNKRLRHPPKDDGKDRAIVVLLPRVYPPSRLALPNEPHNNLWLQIHPSQMAHWLNEQAGIEDAVPSTMPDAPAESTAYRWLRRIAATASSAPAPSTPEEAFQASQSEPVLPVYMEEIFGGTFADANTLIRQGTPVGRPPRIELRNQHAEYAATWFSLSAITTFMFIYMLRRGRRTS
;
A
#
# COMPACT_ATOMS: atom_id res chain seq x y z
N MET A 1 -20.09 -45.92 -58.52
CA MET A 1 -18.81 -45.35 -58.05
C MET A 1 -19.11 -44.58 -56.76
N ARG A 2 -18.63 -45.06 -55.59
CA ARG A 2 -18.73 -44.49 -54.21
C ARG A 2 -20.17 -44.30 -53.66
N LEU A 3 -20.73 -45.08 -52.74
CA LEU A 3 -20.42 -45.41 -51.34
C LEU A 3 -20.24 -44.21 -50.37
N ILE A 4 -21.29 -43.99 -49.56
CA ILE A 4 -21.36 -43.87 -48.09
C ILE A 4 -20.65 -42.69 -47.40
N SER A 5 -21.41 -41.88 -46.64
CA SER A 5 -21.22 -41.69 -45.19
C SER A 5 -22.25 -40.72 -44.59
N THR A 6 -23.18 -41.24 -43.79
CA THR A 6 -23.83 -40.49 -42.70
C THR A 6 -23.89 -41.39 -41.48
N VAL A 7 -23.09 -41.04 -40.47
CA VAL A 7 -22.97 -41.74 -39.17
C VAL A 7 -23.92 -41.06 -38.17
N PRO A 8 -24.83 -41.81 -37.51
CA PRO A 8 -25.52 -41.37 -36.29
C PRO A 8 -24.87 -41.95 -35.01
N PRO A 9 -25.27 -41.50 -33.80
CA PRO A 9 -24.40 -41.41 -32.62
C PRO A 9 -24.17 -42.73 -31.88
N ARG A 10 -22.97 -42.85 -31.29
CA ARG A 10 -22.51 -43.98 -30.48
C ARG A 10 -23.18 -44.02 -29.09
N THR A 11 -24.08 -44.98 -28.89
CA THR A 11 -24.40 -45.57 -27.58
C THR A 11 -23.42 -46.70 -27.28
N PHE A 12 -22.59 -46.54 -26.25
CA PHE A 12 -21.72 -47.61 -25.75
C PHE A 12 -22.48 -48.50 -24.77
N SER A 13 -23.06 -49.60 -25.26
CA SER A 13 -23.45 -50.74 -24.43
C SER A 13 -22.29 -51.72 -24.38
N LYS A 14 -21.52 -51.75 -23.29
CA LYS A 14 -20.56 -52.83 -23.04
C LYS A 14 -21.31 -54.02 -22.45
N THR A 15 -21.72 -54.94 -23.32
CA THR A 15 -22.08 -56.31 -22.94
C THR A 15 -20.80 -57.05 -22.56
N PHE A 16 -20.59 -57.27 -21.27
CA PHE A 16 -19.52 -58.12 -20.77
C PHE A 16 -20.01 -59.57 -20.86
N MET A 17 -19.48 -60.34 -21.81
CA MET A 17 -19.73 -61.78 -21.87
C MET A 17 -19.05 -62.47 -20.68
N LEU A 18 -19.83 -63.21 -19.89
CA LEU A 18 -19.29 -64.17 -18.92
C LEU A 18 -18.85 -65.44 -19.67
N PRO A 19 -17.69 -66.03 -19.33
CA PRO A 19 -17.29 -67.31 -19.89
C PRO A 19 -18.19 -68.42 -19.33
N GLN A 20 -18.72 -69.24 -20.24
CA GLN A 20 -19.51 -70.43 -19.93
C GLN A 20 -18.57 -71.46 -19.27
N LYS A 21 -18.78 -71.73 -17.99
CA LYS A 21 -18.00 -72.71 -17.24
C LYS A 21 -18.62 -74.10 -17.45
N GLU A 22 -17.91 -74.98 -18.17
CA GLU A 22 -18.29 -76.37 -18.38
C GLU A 22 -18.48 -77.10 -17.04
N HIS A 23 -19.60 -77.80 -16.90
CA HIS A 23 -19.88 -78.66 -15.75
C HIS A 23 -19.25 -80.04 -15.99
N HIS A 24 -18.04 -80.24 -15.47
CA HIS A 24 -17.55 -81.58 -15.18
C HIS A 24 -18.03 -81.93 -13.76
N LEU A 25 -18.88 -82.95 -13.64
CA LEU A 25 -19.33 -83.49 -12.35
C LEU A 25 -18.12 -84.06 -11.59
N PRO A 26 -17.83 -83.63 -10.34
CA PRO A 26 -16.80 -84.29 -9.56
C PRO A 26 -17.37 -85.55 -8.91
N VAL A 27 -16.59 -86.62 -9.07
CA VAL A 27 -16.55 -87.89 -8.35
C VAL A 27 -17.07 -87.78 -6.90
N ALA A 28 -17.86 -88.77 -6.48
CA ALA A 28 -18.35 -88.91 -5.11
C ALA A 28 -17.15 -89.02 -4.13
N VAL A 29 -16.98 -88.01 -3.27
CA VAL A 29 -16.03 -88.02 -2.15
C VAL A 29 -16.70 -88.76 -0.98
N PRO A 30 -16.00 -89.65 -0.26
CA PRO A 30 -16.59 -90.37 0.86
C PRO A 30 -16.90 -89.42 2.00
N GLU A 31 -18.02 -89.67 2.67
CA GLU A 31 -18.54 -88.94 3.82
C GLU A 31 -17.53 -89.00 4.97
N GLN A 32 -16.73 -87.94 5.10
CA GLN A 32 -15.91 -87.67 6.28
C GLN A 32 -16.73 -86.79 7.22
N ASP A 33 -16.98 -87.31 8.42
CA ASP A 33 -17.58 -86.61 9.57
C ASP A 33 -16.87 -85.28 9.82
N LEU A 34 -17.43 -84.19 9.27
CA LEU A 34 -17.07 -82.83 9.62
C LEU A 34 -17.92 -82.43 10.84
N PRO A 35 -17.31 -81.88 11.91
CA PRO A 35 -18.09 -81.43 13.06
C PRO A 35 -19.07 -80.34 12.60
N GLU A 36 -20.35 -80.50 12.94
CA GLU A 36 -21.42 -79.53 12.69
C GLU A 36 -21.01 -78.16 13.24
N GLN A 37 -20.45 -77.30 12.40
CA GLN A 37 -20.35 -75.89 12.71
C GLN A 37 -21.70 -75.25 12.33
N PRO A 38 -22.45 -74.67 13.29
CA PRO A 38 -23.69 -74.01 12.94
C PRO A 38 -23.38 -72.85 12.00
N LEU A 39 -24.04 -72.81 10.85
CA LEU A 39 -24.03 -71.64 9.97
C LEU A 39 -24.64 -70.45 10.75
N ILE A 40 -23.78 -69.63 11.35
CA ILE A 40 -24.19 -68.39 12.02
C ILE A 40 -24.67 -67.43 10.93
N TYR A 41 -25.97 -67.47 10.63
CA TYR A 41 -26.63 -66.44 9.82
C TYR A 41 -26.64 -65.14 10.62
N ASN A 42 -25.65 -64.29 10.36
CA ASN A 42 -25.56 -62.98 10.98
C ASN A 42 -26.68 -62.10 10.39
N ARG A 43 -27.82 -61.95 11.08
CA ARG A 43 -28.85 -60.97 10.68
C ARG A 43 -28.18 -59.60 10.56
N PRO A 44 -28.34 -58.86 9.45
CA PRO A 44 -27.83 -57.50 9.38
C PRO A 44 -28.48 -56.69 10.49
N GLN A 45 -27.69 -56.29 11.49
CA GLN A 45 -28.16 -55.43 12.57
C GLN A 45 -28.67 -54.13 11.94
N ARG A 46 -29.98 -53.87 12.03
CA ARG A 46 -30.58 -52.59 11.63
C ARG A 46 -29.88 -51.49 12.44
N ARG A 47 -28.97 -50.74 11.80
CA ARG A 47 -28.33 -49.58 12.41
C ARG A 47 -29.44 -48.62 12.84
N LYS A 48 -29.51 -48.30 14.14
CA LYS A 48 -30.44 -47.29 14.65
C LYS A 48 -30.19 -45.99 13.87
N PRO A 49 -31.23 -45.33 13.32
CA PRO A 49 -31.04 -44.10 12.58
C PRO A 49 -30.37 -43.07 13.49
N LYS A 50 -29.27 -42.45 13.02
CA LYS A 50 -28.60 -41.38 13.77
C LYS A 50 -29.58 -40.21 13.94
N PRO A 51 -29.59 -39.53 15.10
CA PRO A 51 -30.40 -38.34 15.27
C PRO A 51 -30.03 -37.30 14.22
N TRP A 52 -31.02 -36.68 13.60
CA TRP A 52 -30.84 -35.73 12.50
C TRP A 52 -29.97 -34.51 12.90
N TYR A 53 -29.93 -34.16 14.19
CA TYR A 53 -29.13 -33.08 14.75
C TYR A 53 -27.65 -33.41 14.97
N THR A 54 -27.25 -34.69 14.87
CA THR A 54 -25.84 -35.13 15.03
C THR A 54 -25.08 -35.16 13.70
N SER A 55 -25.67 -34.61 12.63
CA SER A 55 -24.99 -34.52 11.33
C SER A 55 -23.86 -33.48 11.39
N PRO A 56 -22.62 -33.82 11.01
CA PRO A 56 -21.49 -32.87 10.99
C PRO A 56 -21.77 -31.64 10.12
N ILE A 57 -22.64 -31.77 9.12
CA ILE A 57 -23.04 -30.71 8.19
C ILE A 57 -23.72 -29.54 8.93
N LEU A 58 -24.53 -29.80 9.95
CA LEU A 58 -25.21 -28.75 10.70
C LEU A 58 -24.24 -27.89 11.50
N TYR A 59 -23.22 -28.52 12.10
CA TYR A 59 -22.17 -27.81 12.82
C TYR A 59 -21.32 -26.95 11.89
N VAL A 60 -20.96 -27.46 10.70
CA VAL A 60 -20.22 -26.69 9.69
C VAL A 60 -21.02 -25.50 9.20
N LEU A 61 -22.31 -25.67 8.92
CA LEU A 61 -23.19 -24.57 8.50
C LEU A 61 -23.35 -23.52 9.59
N ALA A 62 -23.54 -23.94 10.85
CA ALA A 62 -23.62 -23.02 11.98
C ALA A 62 -22.31 -22.25 12.19
N PHE A 63 -21.17 -22.92 12.08
CA PHE A 63 -19.86 -22.27 12.16
C PHE A 63 -19.65 -21.26 11.03
N LEU A 64 -19.88 -21.68 9.78
CA LEU A 64 -19.74 -20.82 8.61
C LEU A 64 -20.64 -19.58 8.73
N GLN A 65 -21.85 -19.76 9.24
CA GLN A 65 -22.79 -18.67 9.52
C GLN A 65 -22.23 -17.66 10.53
N CYS A 66 -21.81 -18.13 11.71
CA CYS A 66 -21.24 -17.28 12.74
C CYS A 66 -19.97 -16.56 12.25
N PHE A 67 -19.14 -17.27 11.50
CA PHE A 67 -17.90 -16.73 10.93
C PHE A 67 -18.16 -15.65 9.88
N ALA A 68 -19.07 -15.89 8.94
CA ALA A 68 -19.46 -14.91 7.92
C ALA A 68 -20.06 -13.65 8.57
N MET A 69 -20.91 -13.81 9.59
CA MET A 69 -21.49 -12.69 10.33
C MET A 69 -20.42 -11.88 11.08
N TYR A 70 -19.47 -12.57 11.74
CA TYR A 70 -18.32 -11.92 12.38
C TYR A 70 -17.49 -11.10 11.38
N LEU A 71 -17.17 -11.67 10.22
CA LEU A 71 -16.44 -10.95 9.17
C LEU A 71 -17.23 -9.76 8.62
N GLY A 72 -18.55 -9.89 8.44
CA GLY A 72 -19.42 -8.78 8.03
C GLY A 72 -19.37 -7.61 9.02
N PHE A 73 -19.51 -7.89 10.33
CA PHE A 73 -19.39 -6.86 11.36
C PHE A 73 -17.98 -6.24 11.43
N TRP A 74 -16.95 -7.06 11.28
CA TRP A 74 -15.57 -6.57 11.25
C TRP A 74 -15.35 -5.61 10.06
N GLN A 75 -15.84 -5.94 8.87
CA GLN A 75 -15.75 -5.08 7.69
C GLN A 75 -16.49 -3.75 7.91
N LEU A 76 -17.68 -3.76 8.53
CA LEU A 76 -18.41 -2.53 8.89
C LEU A 76 -17.64 -1.68 9.91
N ARG A 77 -17.07 -2.30 10.95
CA ARG A 77 -16.26 -1.58 11.95
C ARG A 77 -15.03 -0.97 11.31
N ARG A 78 -14.36 -1.72 10.43
CA ARG A 78 -13.18 -1.26 9.69
C ARG A 78 -13.52 -0.13 8.73
N LEU A 79 -14.68 -0.21 8.07
CA LEU A 79 -15.22 0.84 7.22
C LEU A 79 -15.46 2.13 8.03
N LYS A 80 -16.18 2.04 9.15
CA LYS A 80 -16.46 3.21 10.01
C LYS A 80 -15.19 3.90 10.47
N TRP A 81 -14.20 3.13 10.93
CA TRP A 81 -12.89 3.66 11.32
C TRP A 81 -12.16 4.35 10.16
N LYS A 82 -12.24 3.79 8.95
CA LYS A 82 -11.65 4.43 7.76
C LYS A 82 -12.37 5.72 7.39
N VAL A 83 -13.70 5.74 7.43
CA VAL A 83 -14.50 6.93 7.13
C VAL A 83 -14.19 8.04 8.13
N SER A 84 -14.18 7.74 9.43
CA SER A 84 -13.84 8.75 10.44
C SER A 84 -12.42 9.32 10.27
N LEU A 85 -11.48 8.49 9.79
CA LEU A 85 -10.13 8.95 9.49
C LEU A 85 -10.12 9.87 8.26
N ILE A 86 -10.89 9.54 7.21
CA ILE A 86 -11.01 10.41 6.02
C ILE A 86 -11.62 11.74 6.42
N ASP A 87 -12.71 11.73 7.21
CA ASP A 87 -13.38 12.95 7.68
C ASP A 87 -12.42 13.85 8.46
N GLU A 88 -11.63 13.29 9.39
CA GLU A 88 -10.62 14.05 10.16
C GLU A 88 -9.56 14.68 9.24
N LEU A 89 -9.08 13.93 8.25
CA LEU A 89 -8.08 14.41 7.32
C LEU A 89 -8.66 15.47 6.37
N GLU A 90 -9.90 15.32 5.94
CA GLU A 90 -10.60 16.29 5.11
C GLU A 90 -10.84 17.60 5.87
N ASP A 91 -11.21 17.52 7.15
CA ASP A 91 -11.31 18.68 8.03
C ASP A 91 -9.97 19.40 8.18
N LYS A 92 -8.85 18.66 8.31
CA LYS A 92 -7.50 19.26 8.38
C LYS A 92 -7.11 19.96 7.08
N LEU A 93 -7.53 19.43 5.93
CA LEU A 93 -7.31 20.05 4.61
C LEU A 93 -8.21 21.26 4.36
N ARG A 94 -9.42 21.30 4.92
CA ARG A 94 -10.35 22.43 4.76
C ARG A 94 -9.97 23.65 5.59
N ARG A 95 -9.21 23.47 6.67
CA ARG A 95 -8.75 24.58 7.51
C ARG A 95 -7.73 25.44 6.78
N ASP A 96 -7.77 26.75 7.01
CA ASP A 96 -6.86 27.72 6.37
C ASP A 96 -5.37 27.37 6.57
N PRO A 97 -4.50 27.51 5.56
CA PRO A 97 -3.08 27.21 5.72
C PRO A 97 -2.41 28.00 6.85
N LEU A 98 -1.60 27.34 7.67
CA LEU A 98 -0.83 28.02 8.73
C LEU A 98 0.49 28.55 8.17
N PRO A 99 0.98 29.74 8.56
CA PRO A 99 2.31 30.17 8.20
C PRO A 99 3.36 29.26 8.84
N LEU A 100 4.35 28.82 8.06
CA LEU A 100 5.42 27.97 8.58
C LEU A 100 6.39 28.81 9.46
N PRO A 101 6.63 28.42 10.72
CA PRO A 101 7.53 29.17 11.60
C PRO A 101 8.99 29.07 11.14
N ARG A 102 9.79 30.09 11.43
CA ARG A 102 11.24 30.11 11.14
C ARG A 102 11.97 28.90 11.74
N ASN A 103 11.70 28.64 13.02
CA ASN A 103 12.23 27.50 13.76
C ASN A 103 11.18 26.38 13.85
N ILE A 104 11.45 25.27 13.17
CA ILE A 104 10.56 24.11 13.16
C ILE A 104 10.94 23.20 14.33
N ASN A 105 10.03 23.02 15.29
CA ASN A 105 10.19 21.99 16.30
C ASN A 105 9.71 20.65 15.72
N MET A 106 10.65 19.73 15.53
CA MET A 106 10.38 18.46 14.86
C MET A 106 9.65 17.43 15.76
N ASP A 107 9.65 17.63 17.08
CA ASP A 107 8.97 16.75 18.06
C ASP A 107 7.45 16.87 17.91
N VAL A 108 6.99 18.10 17.68
CA VAL A 108 5.56 18.44 17.55
C VAL A 108 5.09 18.27 16.11
N LEU A 109 6.00 18.10 15.14
CA LEU A 109 5.67 18.05 13.72
C LEU A 109 4.71 16.90 13.39
N SER A 110 4.79 15.78 14.13
CA SER A 110 3.88 14.64 13.97
C SER A 110 2.42 14.96 14.32
N GLU A 111 2.17 15.92 15.20
CA GLU A 111 0.81 16.37 15.55
C GLU A 111 0.16 17.17 14.42
N PHE A 112 0.98 17.78 13.57
CA PHE A 112 0.55 18.55 12.40
C PHE A 112 0.49 17.71 11.11
N GLU A 113 0.57 16.38 11.19
CA GLU A 113 0.38 15.50 10.03
C GLU A 113 -0.95 15.83 9.31
N TYR A 114 -0.86 15.94 7.98
CA TYR A 114 -1.91 16.32 7.05
C TYR A 114 -2.44 17.76 7.21
N ARG A 115 -1.69 18.64 7.89
CA ARG A 115 -1.99 20.08 7.94
C ARG A 115 -1.39 20.82 6.74
N LEU A 116 -2.13 21.81 6.25
CA LEU A 116 -1.67 22.76 5.24
C LEU A 116 -0.86 23.89 5.87
N PHE A 117 0.28 24.20 5.24
CA PHE A 117 1.14 25.31 5.58
C PHE A 117 1.34 26.22 4.37
N GLN A 118 1.47 27.52 4.63
CA GLN A 118 1.88 28.51 3.63
C GLN A 118 3.34 28.85 3.86
N VAL A 119 4.13 28.79 2.79
CA VAL A 119 5.56 29.10 2.81
C VAL A 119 5.89 30.06 1.67
N HIS A 120 6.75 31.03 1.96
CA HIS A 120 7.22 32.02 1.01
C HIS A 120 8.71 31.81 0.76
N GLY A 121 9.13 31.83 -0.50
CA GLY A 121 10.49 31.46 -0.87
C GLY A 121 10.65 31.08 -2.34
N HIS A 122 11.82 30.54 -2.68
CA HIS A 122 12.13 30.06 -4.02
C HIS A 122 12.77 28.66 -3.95
N PHE A 123 12.76 27.95 -5.08
CA PHE A 123 13.33 26.60 -5.17
C PHE A 123 14.79 26.64 -5.59
N ASP A 124 15.59 25.75 -5.02
CA ASP A 124 16.96 25.55 -5.46
C ASP A 124 17.01 24.58 -6.65
N MET A 125 17.14 25.15 -7.85
CA MET A 125 17.18 24.41 -9.11
C MET A 125 18.50 23.69 -9.36
N SER A 126 19.55 23.96 -8.58
CA SER A 126 20.84 23.29 -8.71
C SER A 126 20.80 21.88 -8.11
N ARG A 127 19.94 21.65 -7.12
CA ARG A 127 19.89 20.43 -6.31
C ARG A 127 18.52 19.74 -6.41
N VAL A 128 18.26 19.13 -7.56
CA VAL A 128 16.98 18.45 -7.84
C VAL A 128 17.08 16.94 -7.61
N LEU A 129 16.15 16.40 -6.83
CA LEU A 129 16.00 14.97 -6.58
C LEU A 129 14.85 14.38 -7.41
N PHE A 130 15.10 13.24 -8.05
CA PHE A 130 14.10 12.53 -8.83
C PHE A 130 13.77 11.18 -8.18
N VAL A 131 12.58 11.09 -7.60
CA VAL A 131 12.11 9.87 -6.91
C VAL A 131 11.21 9.06 -7.82
N GLY A 132 11.62 7.85 -8.19
CA GLY A 132 10.84 6.98 -9.05
C GLY A 132 11.49 5.63 -9.31
N PRO A 133 10.91 4.80 -10.19
CA PRO A 133 9.81 5.12 -11.09
C PRO A 133 8.46 5.29 -10.38
N ARG A 134 7.65 6.25 -10.84
CA ARG A 134 6.25 6.46 -10.46
C ARG A 134 5.37 6.38 -11.69
N THR A 135 4.13 5.94 -11.51
CA THR A 135 3.14 5.90 -12.59
C THR A 135 1.95 6.75 -12.20
N ARG A 136 1.49 7.59 -13.12
CA ARG A 136 0.29 8.38 -12.99
C ARG A 136 -0.45 8.32 -14.32
N GLU A 137 -1.71 7.88 -14.30
CA GLU A 137 -2.56 7.79 -15.51
C GLU A 137 -1.85 7.06 -16.68
N ASP A 138 -1.26 5.90 -16.38
CA ASP A 138 -0.49 5.07 -17.32
C ASP A 138 0.81 5.67 -17.88
N GLU A 139 1.12 6.93 -17.58
CA GLU A 139 2.40 7.56 -17.91
C GLU A 139 3.44 7.27 -16.82
N ARG A 140 4.65 6.88 -17.24
CA ARG A 140 5.79 6.65 -16.34
C ARG A 140 6.57 7.94 -16.14
N GLY A 141 7.00 8.17 -14.90
CA GLY A 141 7.70 9.38 -14.53
C GLY A 141 8.34 9.32 -13.16
N TYR A 142 8.61 10.49 -12.61
CA TYR A 142 9.31 10.68 -11.34
C TYR A 142 8.61 11.78 -10.55
N ASN A 143 8.68 11.69 -9.22
CA ASN A 143 8.36 12.81 -8.36
C ASN A 143 9.60 13.68 -8.21
N VAL A 144 9.43 14.99 -8.37
CA VAL A 144 10.49 15.97 -8.27
C VAL A 144 10.50 16.55 -6.87
N ILE A 145 11.59 16.33 -6.13
CA ILE A 145 11.79 16.89 -4.79
C ILE A 145 12.92 17.91 -4.88
N MET A 146 12.70 19.09 -4.31
CA MET A 146 13.69 20.17 -4.32
C MET A 146 13.77 20.83 -2.93
N PRO A 147 14.95 21.32 -2.52
CA PRO A 147 15.07 22.24 -1.41
C PRO A 147 14.29 23.52 -1.70
N PHE A 148 13.54 23.99 -0.72
CA PHE A 148 12.83 25.26 -0.77
C PHE A 148 13.45 26.24 0.22
N LYS A 149 14.05 27.30 -0.32
CA LYS A 149 14.68 28.39 0.43
C LYS A 149 13.62 29.35 0.91
N ARG A 150 13.50 29.50 2.23
CA ARG A 150 12.41 30.27 2.86
C ARG A 150 12.79 31.74 2.98
N SER A 151 11.99 32.65 2.44
CA SER A 151 12.20 34.11 2.58
C SER A 151 12.06 34.58 4.03
N SER A 152 11.38 33.83 4.90
CA SER A 152 11.31 34.09 6.36
C SER A 152 12.64 33.87 7.08
N GLY A 153 13.64 33.33 6.38
CA GLY A 153 14.91 32.84 6.91
C GLY A 153 14.76 31.50 7.64
N GLY A 154 15.89 30.89 7.96
CA GLY A 154 15.96 29.60 8.63
C GLY A 154 16.02 28.44 7.63
N PRO A 155 16.41 27.24 8.11
CA PRO A 155 16.93 26.17 7.27
C PRO A 155 15.94 25.72 6.20
N ASP A 156 16.46 25.24 5.07
CA ASP A 156 15.69 24.83 3.90
C ASP A 156 14.81 23.61 4.23
N ILE A 157 13.68 23.49 3.54
CA ILE A 157 12.77 22.34 3.68
C ILE A 157 12.72 21.53 2.39
N LEU A 158 12.43 20.23 2.48
CA LEU A 158 12.24 19.36 1.31
C LEU A 158 10.80 19.47 0.83
N VAL A 159 10.60 19.94 -0.40
CA VAL A 159 9.28 20.06 -0.99
C VAL A 159 9.18 19.18 -2.23
N ASN A 160 8.20 18.27 -2.23
CA ASN A 160 7.80 17.53 -3.42
C ASN A 160 6.92 18.42 -4.30
N ARG A 161 7.46 18.80 -5.44
CA ARG A 161 6.80 19.56 -6.50
C ARG A 161 5.77 18.75 -7.27
N GLY A 162 5.84 17.43 -7.13
CA GLY A 162 4.94 16.47 -7.73
C GLY A 162 5.51 15.78 -8.96
N PHE A 163 4.61 15.29 -9.81
CA PHE A 163 4.95 14.32 -10.85
C PHE A 163 5.38 15.00 -12.15
N VAL A 164 6.41 14.43 -12.79
CA VAL A 164 6.87 14.77 -14.14
C VAL A 164 7.08 13.50 -14.97
N THR A 165 6.77 13.54 -16.26
CA THR A 165 6.98 12.42 -17.17
C THR A 165 8.45 12.22 -17.52
N ASN A 166 8.82 11.00 -17.89
CA ASN A 166 10.20 10.67 -18.25
C ASN A 166 10.73 11.49 -19.45
N ASP A 167 9.86 11.86 -20.39
CA ASP A 167 10.24 12.61 -21.61
C ASP A 167 10.77 14.03 -21.31
N GLN A 168 10.34 14.58 -20.17
CA GLN A 168 10.71 15.90 -19.69
C GLN A 168 11.94 15.89 -18.79
N ILE A 169 12.58 14.73 -18.64
CA ILE A 169 13.82 14.58 -17.90
C ILE A 169 14.96 14.37 -18.90
N VAL A 170 16.05 15.11 -18.72
CA VAL A 170 17.26 15.01 -19.53
C VAL A 170 18.43 14.60 -18.65
N GLY A 171 19.32 13.78 -19.19
CA GLY A 171 20.50 13.29 -18.47
C GLY A 171 20.25 11.99 -17.71
N THR A 172 21.34 11.38 -17.26
CA THR A 172 21.35 10.09 -16.57
C THR A 172 22.17 10.20 -15.28
N GLY A 173 21.74 9.49 -14.24
CA GLY A 173 22.40 9.51 -12.93
C GLY A 173 22.46 10.89 -12.31
N MET A 174 23.65 11.32 -11.90
CA MET A 174 23.91 12.63 -11.27
C MET A 174 23.55 13.83 -12.15
N ASN A 175 23.61 13.71 -13.48
CA ASN A 175 23.34 14.81 -14.41
C ASN A 175 21.85 14.94 -14.79
N LYS A 176 20.97 14.23 -14.08
CA LYS A 176 19.54 14.25 -14.32
C LYS A 176 18.98 15.64 -14.00
N ARG A 177 18.25 16.24 -14.94
CA ARG A 177 17.66 17.58 -14.83
C ARG A 177 16.34 17.66 -15.58
N LEU A 178 15.53 18.65 -15.23
CA LEU A 178 14.32 18.97 -15.99
C LEU A 178 14.71 19.58 -17.34
N ARG A 179 14.04 19.15 -18.41
CA ARG A 179 14.23 19.67 -19.77
C ARG A 179 13.87 21.15 -19.86
N HIS A 180 12.70 21.49 -19.30
CA HIS A 180 12.15 22.83 -19.28
C HIS A 180 11.77 23.18 -17.84
N PRO A 181 12.73 23.68 -17.04
CA PRO A 181 12.41 24.15 -15.71
C PRO A 181 11.39 25.30 -15.79
N PRO A 182 10.34 25.30 -14.96
CA PRO A 182 9.41 26.42 -14.87
C PRO A 182 10.15 27.73 -14.56
N LYS A 183 9.83 28.80 -15.31
CA LYS A 183 10.49 30.11 -15.18
C LYS A 183 10.32 30.77 -13.80
N ASP A 184 9.31 30.33 -13.05
CA ASP A 184 8.96 30.90 -11.75
C ASP A 184 9.57 30.14 -10.57
N ASP A 185 10.35 29.08 -10.81
CA ASP A 185 10.94 28.30 -9.72
C ASP A 185 12.11 29.01 -9.04
N GLY A 186 12.84 29.85 -9.77
CA GLY A 186 13.92 30.69 -9.22
C GLY A 186 13.45 32.04 -8.65
N LYS A 187 12.14 32.30 -8.58
CA LYS A 187 11.58 33.54 -8.06
C LYS A 187 10.91 33.29 -6.72
N ASP A 188 10.93 34.30 -5.85
CA ASP A 188 10.20 34.25 -4.58
C ASP A 188 8.69 34.19 -4.83
N ARG A 189 8.07 33.12 -4.33
CA ARG A 189 6.63 32.88 -4.46
C ARG A 189 6.05 32.27 -3.18
N ALA A 190 4.74 32.48 -2.99
CA ALA A 190 3.98 31.82 -1.95
C ALA A 190 3.47 30.48 -2.46
N ILE A 191 3.79 29.39 -1.76
CA ILE A 191 3.26 28.05 -2.05
C ILE A 191 2.49 27.52 -0.84
N VAL A 192 1.48 26.70 -1.12
CA VAL A 192 0.77 25.93 -0.11
C VAL A 192 1.32 24.51 -0.13
N VAL A 193 1.77 24.04 1.02
CA VAL A 193 2.37 22.72 1.19
C VAL A 193 1.60 21.93 2.24
N LEU A 194 1.45 20.64 2.00
CA LEU A 194 0.89 19.67 2.92
C LEU A 194 2.03 18.95 3.63
N LEU A 195 1.93 18.74 4.94
CA LEU A 195 2.83 17.84 5.65
C LEU A 195 2.27 16.40 5.60
N PRO A 196 2.80 15.49 4.78
CA PRO A 196 2.30 14.12 4.71
C PRO A 196 2.91 13.25 5.81
N ARG A 197 2.26 12.12 6.08
CA ARG A 197 2.85 11.06 6.88
C ARG A 197 3.85 10.25 6.04
N VAL A 198 5.13 10.29 6.41
CA VAL A 198 6.17 9.49 5.77
C VAL A 198 6.36 8.19 6.56
N TYR A 199 6.06 7.06 5.92
CA TYR A 199 6.27 5.73 6.51
C TYR A 199 7.73 5.29 6.32
N PRO A 200 8.31 4.57 7.31
CA PRO A 200 9.61 3.98 7.13
C PRO A 200 9.59 2.96 5.98
N PRO A 201 10.72 2.77 5.29
CA PRO A 201 10.84 1.81 4.21
C PRO A 201 10.46 0.40 4.69
N SER A 202 9.73 -0.35 3.85
CA SER A 202 9.49 -1.77 4.11
C SER A 202 10.80 -2.54 4.01
N ARG A 203 10.95 -3.62 4.79
CA ARG A 203 12.13 -4.52 4.74
C ARG A 203 12.37 -5.14 3.35
N LEU A 204 11.34 -5.20 2.51
CA LEU A 204 11.42 -5.73 1.15
C LEU A 204 11.65 -4.65 0.09
N ALA A 205 11.66 -3.38 0.48
CA ALA A 205 11.78 -2.28 -0.46
C ALA A 205 13.26 -2.05 -0.81
N LEU A 206 13.53 -1.82 -2.10
CA LEU A 206 14.90 -1.63 -2.60
C LEU A 206 15.52 -0.36 -2.00
N PRO A 207 16.77 -0.43 -1.51
CA PRO A 207 17.42 0.73 -0.91
C PRO A 207 17.65 1.84 -1.94
N ASN A 208 17.76 3.08 -1.46
CA ASN A 208 18.16 4.21 -2.29
C ASN A 208 19.67 4.16 -2.57
N GLU A 209 20.10 4.71 -3.71
CA GLU A 209 21.50 4.85 -4.09
C GLU A 209 21.86 6.33 -4.30
N PRO A 210 22.25 7.05 -3.23
CA PRO A 210 22.53 8.48 -3.30
C PRO A 210 23.69 8.82 -4.25
N HIS A 211 24.73 7.97 -4.32
CA HIS A 211 25.90 8.19 -5.19
C HIS A 211 25.56 8.23 -6.69
N ASN A 212 24.46 7.56 -7.09
CA ASN A 212 23.98 7.53 -8.47
C ASN A 212 22.82 8.50 -8.73
N ASN A 213 22.44 9.32 -7.73
CA ASN A 213 21.21 10.12 -7.71
C ASN A 213 19.96 9.28 -8.05
N LEU A 214 19.92 8.03 -7.56
CA LEU A 214 18.82 7.11 -7.78
C LEU A 214 18.02 6.97 -6.48
N TRP A 215 16.86 7.61 -6.47
CA TRP A 215 15.94 7.62 -5.34
C TRP A 215 14.70 6.80 -5.67
N LEU A 216 14.53 5.68 -4.99
CA LEU A 216 13.37 4.80 -5.16
C LEU A 216 12.29 5.12 -4.11
N GLN A 217 12.74 5.48 -2.91
CA GLN A 217 11.92 5.71 -1.73
C GLN A 217 12.14 7.11 -1.16
N ILE A 218 11.09 7.67 -0.57
CA ILE A 218 11.15 8.96 0.11
C ILE A 218 11.72 8.71 1.51
N HIS A 219 12.96 9.14 1.73
CA HIS A 219 13.62 9.05 3.03
C HIS A 219 14.19 10.43 3.41
N PRO A 220 13.40 11.29 4.09
CA PRO A 220 13.71 12.71 4.29
C PRO A 220 15.09 12.94 4.91
N SER A 221 15.48 12.14 5.90
CA SER A 221 16.79 12.25 6.56
C SER A 221 17.95 11.94 5.63
N GLN A 222 17.79 10.97 4.73
CA GLN A 222 18.85 10.58 3.79
C GLN A 222 18.96 11.58 2.64
N MET A 223 17.80 12.11 2.19
CA MET A 223 17.74 13.14 1.17
C MET A 223 18.34 14.45 1.65
N ALA A 224 17.98 14.89 2.87
CA ALA A 224 18.52 16.09 3.48
C ALA A 224 20.04 16.03 3.63
N HIS A 225 20.55 14.89 4.12
CA HIS A 225 21.99 14.63 4.20
C HIS A 225 22.65 14.77 2.82
N TRP A 226 22.23 13.97 1.85
CA TRP A 226 22.83 14.05 0.51
C TRP A 226 22.79 15.48 -0.08
N LEU A 227 21.73 16.25 0.16
CA LEU A 227 21.63 17.64 -0.30
C LEU A 227 22.56 18.63 0.42
N ASN A 228 22.88 18.37 1.69
CA ASN A 228 23.84 19.13 2.48
C ASN A 228 25.28 18.79 2.07
N GLU A 229 25.60 17.50 1.90
CA GLU A 229 26.86 17.02 1.30
C GLU A 229 27.13 17.70 -0.05
N GLN A 230 26.14 17.76 -0.94
CA GLN A 230 26.28 18.44 -2.24
C GLN A 230 26.52 19.94 -2.12
N ALA A 231 26.09 20.57 -1.03
CA ALA A 231 26.31 21.99 -0.76
C ALA A 231 27.65 22.27 -0.06
N GLY A 232 28.49 21.24 0.18
CA GLY A 232 29.73 21.39 0.94
C GLY A 232 29.51 21.73 2.41
N ILE A 233 28.28 21.54 2.91
CA ILE A 233 27.95 21.67 4.32
C ILE A 233 28.34 20.34 4.95
N GLU A 234 29.31 20.32 5.86
CA GLU A 234 29.66 19.10 6.60
C GLU A 234 28.42 18.59 7.34
N ASP A 235 27.85 17.50 6.83
CA ASP A 235 26.85 16.75 7.57
C ASP A 235 27.54 16.07 8.74
N ALA A 236 27.16 16.44 9.95
CA ALA A 236 27.53 15.64 11.12
C ALA A 236 26.50 14.52 11.41
N VAL A 237 25.73 14.06 10.41
CA VAL A 237 24.89 12.85 10.54
C VAL A 237 25.81 11.65 10.32
N PRO A 238 26.00 10.74 11.30
CA PRO A 238 26.75 9.53 11.06
C PRO A 238 26.03 8.68 10.01
N SER A 239 26.77 8.15 9.03
CA SER A 239 26.32 7.25 7.96
C SER A 239 25.69 5.93 8.44
N THR A 240 25.54 5.75 9.75
CA THR A 240 24.94 4.60 10.41
C THR A 240 23.96 5.12 11.47
N MET A 241 22.65 5.03 11.20
CA MET A 241 21.67 5.07 12.29
C MET A 241 20.64 3.95 12.16
N PRO A 242 20.36 3.19 13.23
CA PRO A 242 19.38 2.10 13.21
C PRO A 242 17.94 2.61 13.36
N ASP A 243 17.01 1.77 12.91
CA ASP A 243 15.55 1.91 13.03
C ASP A 243 15.08 2.38 14.42
N ALA A 244 14.17 3.36 14.44
CA ALA A 244 13.57 4.05 15.61
C ALA A 244 12.86 3.12 16.64
N PRO A 245 12.34 3.56 17.81
CA PRO A 245 12.30 4.90 18.43
C PRO A 245 12.66 4.96 19.95
N ALA A 246 13.30 6.04 20.40
CA ALA A 246 13.28 6.61 21.76
C ALA A 246 14.21 7.82 21.73
N GLU A 247 13.71 9.04 21.93
CA GLU A 247 14.43 10.34 21.83
C GLU A 247 15.80 10.24 21.17
N SER A 248 15.81 10.10 19.84
CA SER A 248 17.01 9.65 19.13
C SER A 248 18.13 10.66 19.35
N THR A 249 19.33 10.14 19.61
CA THR A 249 20.56 10.93 19.75
C THR A 249 20.78 11.87 18.55
N ALA A 250 20.24 11.49 17.38
CA ALA A 250 20.10 12.30 16.17
C ALA A 250 19.38 13.64 16.42
N TYR A 251 18.30 13.60 17.19
CA TYR A 251 17.39 14.72 17.39
C TYR A 251 17.98 15.76 18.34
N ARG A 252 18.61 15.31 19.43
CA ARG A 252 19.43 16.18 20.31
C ARG A 252 20.60 16.81 19.57
N TRP A 253 21.15 16.09 18.59
CA TRP A 253 22.26 16.55 17.78
C TRP A 253 21.83 17.52 16.66
N LEU A 254 20.71 17.29 15.96
CA LEU A 254 20.11 18.24 15.00
C LEU A 254 19.67 19.55 15.67
N ARG A 255 19.13 19.48 16.90
CA ARG A 255 18.80 20.66 17.70
C ARG A 255 20.05 21.47 18.08
N ARG A 256 21.19 20.81 18.31
CA ARG A 256 22.48 21.50 18.45
C ARG A 256 22.83 22.22 17.17
N ILE A 257 22.79 21.59 16.00
CA ILE A 257 23.10 22.25 14.72
C ILE A 257 22.17 23.43 14.43
N ALA A 258 20.85 23.29 14.62
CA ALA A 258 19.93 24.42 14.43
C ALA A 258 20.27 25.57 15.39
N ALA A 259 20.75 25.27 16.59
CA ALA A 259 21.28 26.26 17.53
C ALA A 259 22.67 26.80 17.11
N THR A 260 23.57 25.96 16.56
CA THR A 260 24.92 26.37 16.11
C THR A 260 24.89 27.15 14.80
N ALA A 261 23.96 26.86 13.89
CA ALA A 261 23.73 27.65 12.68
C ALA A 261 23.20 29.05 13.02
N SER A 262 22.47 29.17 14.13
CA SER A 262 22.10 30.47 14.70
C SER A 262 23.24 31.16 15.48
N SER A 263 24.37 30.47 15.73
CA SER A 263 25.50 30.96 16.52
C SER A 263 26.86 30.77 15.83
N ALA A 264 26.88 30.64 14.49
CA ALA A 264 28.13 30.46 13.76
C ALA A 264 29.02 31.70 13.92
N PRO A 265 30.34 31.54 14.15
CA PRO A 265 31.25 32.68 14.18
C PRO A 265 31.18 33.40 12.82
N ALA A 266 31.17 34.74 12.86
CA ALA A 266 31.06 35.54 11.65
C ALA A 266 32.12 35.11 10.61
N PRO A 267 31.74 34.93 9.34
CA PRO A 267 32.65 34.48 8.30
C PRO A 267 33.85 35.43 8.20
N SER A 268 35.04 34.85 8.25
CA SER A 268 36.29 35.61 8.32
C SER A 268 36.71 36.20 6.96
N THR A 269 36.15 35.66 5.87
CA THR A 269 36.39 36.11 4.50
C THR A 269 35.08 36.48 3.77
N PRO A 270 35.11 37.45 2.83
CA PRO A 270 33.93 37.81 2.03
C PRO A 270 33.40 36.68 1.15
N GLU A 271 34.27 35.76 0.71
CA GLU A 271 33.89 34.60 -0.10
C GLU A 271 33.16 33.54 0.74
N GLU A 272 33.62 33.26 1.96
CA GLU A 272 32.90 32.40 2.91
C GLU A 272 31.57 33.02 3.32
N ALA A 273 31.52 34.34 3.50
CA ALA A 273 30.27 35.06 3.79
C ALA A 273 29.28 34.94 2.63
N PHE A 274 29.78 35.02 1.39
CA PHE A 274 28.97 34.86 0.18
C PHE A 274 28.50 33.41 -0.01
N GLN A 275 29.36 32.42 0.19
CA GLN A 275 29.01 30.99 0.13
C GLN A 275 28.04 30.57 1.24
N ALA A 276 28.30 30.98 2.49
CA ALA A 276 27.43 30.69 3.62
C ALA A 276 26.06 31.38 3.51
N SER A 277 25.97 32.51 2.79
CA SER A 277 24.69 33.14 2.45
C SER A 277 23.90 32.37 1.40
N GLN A 278 24.54 31.48 0.62
CA GLN A 278 23.91 30.79 -0.50
C GLN A 278 23.28 29.45 -0.14
N SER A 279 23.68 28.77 0.93
CA SER A 279 23.15 27.44 1.28
C SER A 279 22.89 27.31 2.78
N GLU A 280 21.65 27.60 3.18
CA GLU A 280 21.17 27.18 4.50
C GLU A 280 21.05 25.64 4.55
N PRO A 281 21.25 25.00 5.72
CA PRO A 281 21.16 23.55 5.82
C PRO A 281 19.73 23.08 5.54
N VAL A 282 19.59 21.95 4.86
CA VAL A 282 18.29 21.34 4.55
C VAL A 282 17.86 20.49 5.74
N LEU A 283 16.68 20.77 6.28
CA LEU A 283 16.06 19.94 7.31
C LEU A 283 15.46 18.66 6.72
N PRO A 284 15.40 17.57 7.51
CA PRO A 284 14.70 16.35 7.12
C PRO A 284 13.16 16.50 7.25
N VAL A 285 12.63 17.65 6.85
CA VAL A 285 11.18 17.94 6.79
C VAL A 285 10.75 17.80 5.35
N TYR A 286 9.94 16.77 5.07
CA TYR A 286 9.36 16.53 3.76
C TYR A 286 7.92 17.04 3.71
N MET A 287 7.61 17.87 2.72
CA MET A 287 6.29 18.43 2.47
C MET A 287 5.90 18.22 0.99
N GLU A 288 4.60 18.18 0.71
CA GLU A 288 4.06 18.04 -0.64
C GLU A 288 3.40 19.34 -1.08
N GLU A 289 3.82 19.90 -2.22
CA GLU A 289 3.16 21.07 -2.80
C GLU A 289 1.74 20.69 -3.23
N ILE A 290 0.77 21.53 -2.85
CA ILE A 290 -0.63 21.36 -3.23
C ILE A 290 -0.90 22.11 -4.54
N PHE A 291 -1.46 21.40 -5.51
CA PHE A 291 -1.89 21.99 -6.77
C PHE A 291 -3.36 22.44 -6.70
N GLY A 292 -3.60 23.75 -6.75
CA GLY A 292 -4.93 24.35 -6.67
C GLY A 292 -5.72 24.42 -7.98
N GLY A 293 -5.16 23.98 -9.11
CA GLY A 293 -5.82 24.05 -10.42
C GLY A 293 -6.70 22.85 -10.76
N THR A 294 -7.29 22.88 -11.96
CA THR A 294 -8.16 21.80 -12.45
C THR A 294 -7.33 20.60 -12.92
N PHE A 295 -7.94 19.42 -12.99
CA PHE A 295 -7.28 18.21 -13.51
C PHE A 295 -6.78 18.36 -14.95
N ALA A 296 -7.54 19.05 -15.81
CA ALA A 296 -7.10 19.34 -17.17
C ALA A 296 -5.83 20.20 -17.18
N ASP A 297 -5.80 21.26 -16.35
CA ASP A 297 -4.64 22.14 -16.19
C ASP A 297 -3.42 21.34 -15.72
N ALA A 298 -3.60 20.45 -14.75
CA ALA A 298 -2.54 19.56 -14.27
C ALA A 298 -1.91 18.73 -15.40
N ASN A 299 -2.73 18.13 -16.26
CA ASN A 299 -2.22 17.30 -17.37
C ASN A 299 -1.53 18.15 -18.45
N THR A 300 -2.00 19.38 -18.71
CA THR A 300 -1.30 20.29 -19.63
C THR A 300 0.08 20.71 -19.11
N LEU A 301 0.18 21.04 -17.82
CA LEU A 301 1.44 21.43 -17.16
C LEU A 301 2.47 20.30 -17.18
N ILE A 302 2.05 19.06 -16.95
CA ILE A 302 2.93 17.89 -17.01
C ILE A 302 3.47 17.67 -18.43
N ARG A 303 2.60 17.81 -19.44
CA ARG A 303 3.02 17.72 -20.85
C ARG A 303 4.03 18.82 -21.21
N GLN A 304 3.92 19.98 -20.57
CA GLN A 304 4.88 21.09 -20.70
C GLN A 304 6.15 20.91 -19.87
N GLY A 305 6.24 19.87 -19.02
CA GLY A 305 7.40 19.61 -18.15
C GLY A 305 7.38 20.35 -16.82
N THR A 306 6.28 21.00 -16.47
CA THR A 306 6.09 21.60 -15.13
C THR A 306 5.63 20.51 -14.17
N PRO A 307 6.36 20.25 -13.07
CA PRO A 307 5.93 19.27 -12.08
C PRO A 307 4.62 19.72 -11.43
N VAL A 308 3.68 18.78 -11.30
CA VAL A 308 2.37 19.07 -10.68
C VAL A 308 2.22 18.32 -9.37
N GLY A 309 2.05 19.10 -8.31
CA GLY A 309 1.87 18.67 -6.94
C GLY A 309 0.62 17.83 -6.68
N ARG A 310 0.42 17.47 -5.42
CA ARG A 310 -0.73 16.68 -5.01
C ARG A 310 -2.00 17.53 -5.12
N PRO A 311 -3.10 17.02 -5.66
CA PRO A 311 -4.38 17.71 -5.55
C PRO A 311 -4.83 17.77 -4.07
N PRO A 312 -5.57 18.80 -3.64
CA PRO A 312 -6.07 18.95 -2.27
C PRO A 312 -7.26 18.02 -1.98
N ARG A 313 -7.15 16.74 -2.34
CA ARG A 313 -8.20 15.74 -2.15
C ARG A 313 -7.64 14.42 -1.63
N ILE A 314 -8.43 13.76 -0.81
CA ILE A 314 -8.09 12.47 -0.21
C ILE A 314 -8.86 11.39 -0.96
N GLU A 315 -8.19 10.74 -1.90
CA GLU A 315 -8.73 9.57 -2.56
C GLU A 315 -8.29 8.30 -1.80
N LEU A 316 -9.16 7.78 -0.93
CA LEU A 316 -9.01 6.45 -0.36
C LEU A 316 -9.94 5.47 -1.06
N ARG A 317 -9.37 4.45 -1.72
CA ARG A 317 -10.17 3.37 -2.31
C ARG A 317 -10.88 2.59 -1.20
N ASN A 318 -12.20 2.45 -1.33
CA ASN A 318 -13.02 1.82 -0.31
C ASN A 318 -13.88 0.68 -0.88
N GLN A 319 -13.39 -0.56 -0.72
CA GLN A 319 -14.12 -1.77 -1.13
C GLN A 319 -14.79 -2.48 0.07
N HIS A 320 -14.66 -1.92 1.28
CA HIS A 320 -15.12 -2.58 2.50
C HIS A 320 -16.64 -2.68 2.59
N ALA A 321 -17.37 -1.74 2.01
CA ALA A 321 -18.83 -1.80 1.93
C ALA A 321 -19.30 -2.96 1.02
N GLU A 322 -18.68 -3.14 -0.14
CA GLU A 322 -18.96 -4.26 -1.05
C GLU A 322 -18.65 -5.60 -0.37
N TYR A 323 -17.50 -5.71 0.31
CA TYR A 323 -17.17 -6.92 1.07
C TYR A 323 -18.10 -7.16 2.25
N ALA A 324 -18.55 -6.13 2.96
CA ALA A 324 -19.55 -6.29 4.00
C ALA A 324 -20.84 -6.90 3.42
N ALA A 325 -21.30 -6.40 2.26
CA ALA A 325 -22.47 -6.92 1.58
C ALA A 325 -22.32 -8.40 1.17
N THR A 326 -21.15 -8.84 0.68
CA THR A 326 -20.93 -10.25 0.35
C THR A 326 -20.96 -11.15 1.58
N TRP A 327 -20.33 -10.74 2.69
CA TRP A 327 -20.35 -11.51 3.94
C TRP A 327 -21.75 -11.63 4.55
N PHE A 328 -22.54 -10.55 4.53
CA PHE A 328 -23.93 -10.60 4.99
C PHE A 328 -24.82 -11.43 4.06
N SER A 329 -24.60 -11.37 2.75
CA SER A 329 -25.34 -12.20 1.78
C SER A 329 -25.03 -13.68 1.97
N LEU A 330 -23.76 -14.05 2.13
CA LEU A 330 -23.34 -15.42 2.44
C LEU A 330 -23.99 -15.90 3.75
N SER A 331 -23.98 -15.05 4.77
CA SER A 331 -24.62 -15.31 6.06
C SER A 331 -26.14 -15.51 5.93
N ALA A 332 -26.83 -14.73 5.12
CA ALA A 332 -28.27 -14.90 4.89
C ALA A 332 -28.58 -16.25 4.22
N ILE A 333 -27.78 -16.65 3.23
CA ILE A 333 -27.95 -17.94 2.52
C ILE A 333 -27.69 -19.12 3.45
N THR A 334 -26.61 -19.09 4.24
CA THR A 334 -26.28 -20.16 5.20
C THR A 334 -27.33 -20.26 6.29
N THR A 335 -27.87 -19.12 6.76
CA THR A 335 -28.97 -19.09 7.72
C THR A 335 -30.23 -19.72 7.14
N PHE A 336 -30.61 -19.34 5.92
CA PHE A 336 -31.77 -19.94 5.25
C PHE A 336 -31.61 -21.46 5.09
N MET A 337 -30.45 -21.91 4.63
CA MET A 337 -30.15 -23.34 4.48
C MET A 337 -30.20 -24.08 5.82
N PHE A 338 -29.63 -23.49 6.87
CA PHE A 338 -29.67 -24.04 8.22
C PHE A 338 -31.12 -24.18 8.73
N ILE A 339 -31.94 -23.12 8.63
CA ILE A 339 -33.35 -23.12 9.02
C ILE A 339 -34.15 -24.15 8.20
N TYR A 340 -33.90 -24.24 6.89
CA TYR A 340 -34.53 -25.22 6.01
C TYR A 340 -34.21 -26.66 6.44
N MET A 341 -32.95 -26.96 6.76
CA MET A 341 -32.55 -28.28 7.26
C MET A 341 -33.18 -28.60 8.62
N LEU A 342 -33.24 -27.64 9.55
CA LEU A 342 -33.92 -27.82 10.84
C LEU A 342 -35.41 -28.14 10.65
N ARG A 343 -36.08 -27.41 9.74
CA ARG A 343 -37.50 -27.63 9.42
C ARG A 343 -37.76 -28.98 8.75
N ARG A 344 -36.87 -29.41 7.85
CA ARG A 344 -36.97 -30.70 7.17
C ARG A 344 -36.71 -31.87 8.13
N GLY A 345 -35.68 -31.79 8.97
CA GLY A 345 -35.33 -32.82 9.95
C GLY A 345 -36.47 -33.09 10.95
N ARG A 346 -37.16 -32.02 11.40
CA ARG A 346 -38.35 -32.11 12.27
C ARG A 346 -39.58 -32.75 11.62
N ARG A 347 -39.68 -32.77 10.29
CA ARG A 347 -40.80 -33.42 9.57
C ARG A 347 -40.57 -34.92 9.34
N THR A 348 -39.34 -35.38 9.51
CA THR A 348 -38.92 -36.77 9.23
C THR A 348 -38.64 -37.60 10.49
N SER A 349 -38.67 -36.99 11.67
CA SER A 349 -38.79 -37.65 12.98
C SER A 349 -40.24 -37.61 13.42
#